data_AF-A0A349PCS0-F1
#
_entry.id   AF-A0A349PCS0-F1
#
_cell.length_a   1.000
_cell.length_b   1.000
_cell.length_c   1.000
_cell.angle_alpha   90.00
_cell.angle_beta   90.00
_cell.angle_gamma   90.00
#
_symmetry.space_group_name_H-M   'P 1'
#
loop_
_entity.id
_entity.type
_entity.pdbx_description
1 polymer ?
#
loop_
_entity_poly.entity_id
_entity_poly.type
_entity_poly.pdbx_seq_one_letter_code
_entity_poly.pdbx_strand_id
1 'polypeptide(L)' 'MRFRDILFLGLPSIVLWVAGIFVLGIFLIKWFWMWTIPGLFPGAVAAGLVAAKISWWTALKLSVLVALLAAITNISKR' A
#
# COMPACT_ATOMS: atom_id res chain seq x y z
N MET A 1 -17.10 19.57 23.79
CA MET A 1 -17.05 19.60 22.32
C MET A 1 -18.38 19.08 21.79
N ARG A 2 -19.09 19.81 20.92
CA ARG A 2 -20.45 19.42 20.52
C ARG A 2 -20.38 18.26 19.52
N PHE A 3 -21.36 17.36 19.54
CA PHE A 3 -21.43 16.19 18.65
C PHE A 3 -21.34 16.56 17.15
N ARG A 4 -21.80 17.77 16.79
CA ARG A 4 -21.71 18.34 15.44
C ARG A 4 -20.27 18.65 15.02
N ASP A 5 -19.41 19.09 15.95
CA ASP A 5 -18.01 19.40 15.68
C ASP A 5 -17.19 18.12 15.48
N ILE A 6 -17.54 17.04 16.20
CA ILE A 6 -16.91 15.71 16.05
C ILE A 6 -17.27 15.09 14.70
N LEU A 7 -18.50 15.26 14.22
CA LEU A 7 -18.90 14.79 12.88
C LEU A 7 -18.24 15.61 11.76
N PHE A 8 -18.19 16.93 11.89
CA PHE A 8 -17.62 17.79 10.84
C PHE A 8 -16.09 17.76 10.78
N LEU A 9 -15.38 17.58 11.91
CA LEU A 9 -13.91 17.53 11.94
C LEU A 9 -13.35 16.10 12.04
N GLY A 10 -14.07 15.19 12.68
CA GLY A 10 -13.65 13.81 12.88
C GLY A 10 -13.77 12.94 11.63
N LEU A 11 -14.84 13.07 10.85
CA LEU A 11 -15.00 12.30 9.61
C LEU A 11 -13.92 12.62 8.55
N PRO A 12 -13.64 13.90 8.19
CA PRO A 12 -12.62 14.21 7.19
C PRO A 12 -11.21 13.89 7.67
N SER A 13 -10.93 13.98 8.97
CA SER A 13 -9.62 13.60 9.50
C SER A 13 -9.37 12.10 9.35
N ILE A 14 -10.33 11.24 9.68
CA ILE A 14 -10.21 9.78 9.47
C ILE A 14 -9.93 9.45 8.00
N VAL A 15 -10.66 10.07 7.07
CA VAL A 15 -10.46 9.86 5.64
C VAL A 15 -9.06 10.28 5.20
N LEU A 16 -8.55 11.42 5.70
CA LEU A 16 -7.18 11.87 5.44
C LEU A 16 -6.13 10.88 5.96
N TRP A 17 -6.33 10.34 7.17
CA TRP A 17 -5.43 9.33 7.74
C TRP A 17 -5.41 8.05 6.92
N VAL A 18 -6.58 7.53 6.53
CA VAL A 18 -6.68 6.34 5.68
C VAL A 18 -6.02 6.58 4.33
N ALA A 19 -6.29 7.71 3.69
CA ALA A 19 -5.65 8.08 2.43
C ALA A 19 -4.12 8.18 2.58
N GLY A 20 -3.64 8.80 3.65
CA GLY A 20 -2.21 8.93 3.94
C GLY A 20 -1.51 7.58 4.10
N ILE A 21 -2.10 6.67 4.89
CA ILE A 21 -1.58 5.31 5.06
C ILE A 21 -1.57 4.55 3.72
N PHE A 22 -2.61 4.73 2.90
CA PHE A 22 -2.71 4.08 1.61
C PHE A 22 -1.63 4.55 0.63
N VAL A 23 -1.44 5.87 0.52
CA VAL A 23 -0.38 6.48 -0.30
C VAL A 23 1.00 6.04 0.18
N LEU A 24 1.22 5.99 1.50
CA LEU A 24 2.46 5.50 2.08
C LEU A 24 2.71 4.03 1.72
N GLY A 25 1.68 3.18 1.79
CA GLY A 25 1.77 1.77 1.39
C GLY A 25 2.16 1.60 -0.08
N ILE A 26 1.56 2.38 -0.99
CA ILE A 26 1.92 2.38 -2.42
C ILE A 26 3.39 2.78 -2.60
N PHE A 27 3.82 3.84 -1.91
CA PHE A 27 5.19 4.33 -1.97
C PHE A 27 6.19 3.29 -1.48
N LEU A 28 5.93 2.67 -0.32
CA LEU A 28 6.76 1.61 0.25
C LEU A 28 6.85 0.42 -0.68
N ILE A 29 5.75 -0.06 -1.24
CA ILE A 29 5.76 -1.20 -2.17
C ILE A 29 6.59 -0.87 -3.40
N LYS A 30 6.40 0.31 -4.00
CA LYS A 30 7.15 0.73 -5.18
C LYS A 30 8.65 0.85 -4.88
N TRP A 31 9.00 1.45 -3.74
CA TRP A 31 10.37 1.62 -3.30
C TRP A 31 11.04 0.28 -3.03
N PHE A 32 10.40 -0.58 -2.22
CA PHE A 32 10.90 -1.91 -1.92
C PHE A 32 11.05 -2.73 -3.19
N TRP A 33 10.08 -2.71 -4.12
CA TRP A 33 10.16 -3.45 -5.36
C TRP A 33 11.42 -3.11 -6.16
N MET A 34 11.74 -1.82 -6.28
CA MET A 34 12.90 -1.37 -7.05
C MET A 34 14.23 -1.78 -6.42
N TRP A 35 14.26 -2.06 -5.12
CA TRP A 35 15.45 -2.53 -4.41
C TRP A 35 15.52 -4.05 -4.29
N THR A 36 14.44 -4.71 -3.86
CA THR A 36 14.42 -6.15 -3.55
C THR A 36 14.33 -7.02 -4.79
N ILE A 37 13.54 -6.66 -5.80
CA ILE A 37 13.33 -7.54 -6.97
C ILE A 37 14.59 -7.66 -7.83
N PRO A 38 15.33 -6.59 -8.15
CA PRO A 38 16.61 -6.73 -8.84
C PRO A 38 17.65 -7.51 -8.03
N GLY A 39 17.61 -7.42 -6.69
CA GLY A 39 18.51 -8.17 -5.81
C GLY A 39 18.16 -9.66 -5.66
N LEU A 40 16.87 -9.99 -5.59
CA LEU A 40 16.38 -11.36 -5.48
C LEU A 40 16.46 -12.12 -6.81
N PHE A 41 16.19 -11.43 -7.92
CA PHE A 41 16.07 -12.05 -9.24
C PHE A 41 16.87 -11.31 -10.32
N PRO A 42 18.21 -11.17 -10.16
CA PRO A 42 19.04 -10.40 -11.09
C PRO A 42 19.00 -10.97 -12.51
N GLY A 43 19.09 -12.30 -12.66
CA GLY A 43 19.05 -12.96 -13.96
C GLY A 43 17.70 -12.89 -14.67
N ALA A 44 16.60 -12.98 -13.92
CA ALA A 44 15.25 -12.91 -14.49
C ALA A 44 14.87 -11.47 -14.91
N VAL A 45 15.37 -10.47 -14.17
CA VAL A 45 15.25 -9.07 -14.58
C VAL A 45 16.08 -8.81 -15.85
N ALA A 46 17.32 -9.31 -15.92
CA ALA A 46 18.17 -9.16 -17.10
C ALA A 46 17.58 -9.84 -18.35
N ALA A 47 16.93 -10.99 -18.18
CA ALA A 47 16.23 -11.71 -19.24
C ALA A 47 14.86 -11.09 -19.62
N GLY A 48 14.43 -10.00 -18.95
CA GLY A 48 13.15 -9.35 -19.21
C GLY A 48 11.91 -10.13 -18.73
N LEU A 49 12.11 -11.22 -17.99
CA LEU A 49 11.02 -12.06 -17.44
C LEU A 49 10.34 -11.40 -16.24
N VAL A 50 11.04 -10.51 -15.54
CA VAL A 50 10.56 -9.81 -14.36
C VAL A 50 10.79 -8.31 -14.50
N ALA A 51 9.74 -7.52 -14.24
CA ALA A 51 9.84 -6.06 -14.28
C ALA A 51 10.62 -5.52 -13.07
N ALA A 52 11.81 -4.97 -13.32
CA ALA A 52 12.59 -4.24 -12.31
C ALA A 52 11.87 -2.98 -11.78
N LYS A 53 11.07 -2.34 -12.65
CA LYS A 53 10.29 -1.14 -12.31
C LYS A 53 8.83 -1.43 -12.53
N ILE A 54 8.02 -1.17 -11.50
CA ILE A 54 6.57 -1.29 -11.58
C ILE A 54 5.92 0.07 -11.80
N SER A 55 4.82 0.07 -12.56
CA SER A 55 3.98 1.26 -12.74
C SER A 55 3.31 1.65 -11.42
N TRP A 56 2.89 2.91 -11.29
CA TRP A 56 2.10 3.36 -10.14
C TRP A 56 0.79 2.59 -10.00
N TRP A 57 0.17 2.21 -11.11
CA TRP A 57 -1.05 1.40 -11.13
C TRP A 57 -0.81 -0.01 -10.59
N THR A 58 0.31 -0.62 -10.94
CA THR A 58 0.70 -1.94 -10.41
C THR A 58 0.97 -1.88 -8.90
N ALA A 59 1.65 -0.82 -8.43
CA ALA A 59 1.91 -0.62 -7.00
C ALA A 59 0.61 -0.43 -6.21
N LEU A 60 -0.38 0.27 -6.78
CA LEU A 60 -1.72 0.41 -6.18
C LEU A 60 -2.44 -0.94 -6.06
N LYS A 61 -2.42 -1.79 -7.10
CA LYS A 61 -3.02 -3.12 -7.02
C LYS A 61 -2.38 -3.97 -5.92
N LEU A 62 -1.05 -3.92 -5.81
CA LEU A 62 -0.32 -4.62 -4.75
C LEU A 62 -0.65 -4.07 -3.36
N SER A 63 -0.78 -2.75 -3.18
CA SER A 63 -1.15 -2.19 -1.88
C SER A 63 -2.55 -2.58 -1.45
N VAL A 64 -3.51 -2.64 -2.39
CA VAL A 64 -4.86 -3.16 -2.14
C VAL A 64 -4.80 -4.61 -1.66
N LEU A 65 -4.04 -5.48 -2.36
CA LEU A 65 -3.91 -6.89 -1.98
C LEU A 65 -3.30 -7.06 -0.59
N VAL A 66 -2.24 -6.32 -0.28
CA VAL A 66 -1.60 -6.35 1.04
C VAL A 66 -2.54 -5.84 2.12
N ALA A 67 -3.30 -4.77 1.86
CA ALA A 67 -4.30 -4.25 2.79
C ALA A 67 -5.43 -5.26 3.04
N LEU A 68 -5.89 -5.95 1.99
CA LEU A 68 -6.89 -7.03 2.11
C LEU A 68 -6.36 -8.20 2.95
N LEU A 69 -5.13 -8.65 2.70
CA LEU A 69 -4.46 -9.68 3.50
C LEU A 69 -4.38 -9.28 4.98
N ALA A 70 -3.92 -8.05 5.26
CA ALA A 70 -3.86 -7.54 6.63
C ALA A 70 -5.25 -7.47 7.29
N ALA A 71 -6.28 -7.07 6.54
CA ALA A 71 -7.67 -7.07 7.02
C ALA A 71 -8.14 -8.48 7.39
N ILE A 72 -7.89 -9.48 6.55
CA ILE A 72 -8.24 -10.89 6.81
C ILE A 72 -7.50 -11.40 8.05
N THR A 73 -6.19 -11.16 8.16
CA THR A 73 -5.40 -11.59 9.32
C THR A 73 -5.87 -10.93 10.63
N ASN A 74 -6.28 -9.66 10.57
CA ASN A 74 -6.83 -8.96 11.73
C ASN A 74 -8.20 -9.51 12.15
N ILE A 75 -9.06 -9.86 11.19
CA ILE A 75 -10.35 -10.51 11.47
C ILE A 75 -10.14 -11.88 12.12
N SER A 76 -9.17 -12.67 11.65
CA SER A 76 -8.84 -13.98 12.23
C SER A 76 -8.32 -13.93 13.67
N LYS A 77 -7.81 -12.79 14.14
CA LYS A 77 -7.29 -12.62 15.51
C LYS A 77 -8.37 -12.20 16.53
N ARG A 78 -9.55 -11.79 16.07
CA ARG A 78 -10.71 -11.50 16.93
C ARG A 78 -11.56 -12.74 17.11
#